data_AF-A0A418KSB1-F1
#
_entry.id   AF-A0A418KSB1-F1
#
_cell.length_a   1.000
_cell.length_b   1.000
_cell.length_c   1.000
_cell.angle_alpha   90.00
_cell.angle_beta   90.00
_cell.angle_gamma   90.00
#
_symmetry.space_group_name_H-M   'P 1'
#
loop_
_entity.id
_entity.type
_entity.pdbx_description
1 polymer ?
#
loop_
_entity_poly.entity_id
_entity_poly.type
_entity_poly.pdbx_seq_one_letter_code
_entity_poly.pdbx_strand_id
1 'polypeptide(L)'
;TVRRAGAAALALLAAVGVVTPAFSVDLARPVPAAVLGVAAAVAVTMATRLFDRERDGWAFGCTAVAAAAPVLAAGLASAPRLLDGLAASATLDLLGAFVVPVLPILLAVQAWMWWTFRHRVGAGSAVFF
;
A
#
# COMPACT_ATOMS: atom_id res chain seq x y z
N THR A 1 -17.45 -5.49 -11.04
CA THR A 1 -17.69 -6.34 -9.87
C THR A 1 -16.37 -6.65 -9.19
N VAL A 2 -16.35 -6.82 -7.86
CA VAL A 2 -15.14 -7.03 -7.04
C VAL A 2 -14.26 -8.18 -7.58
N ARG A 3 -14.87 -9.25 -8.07
CA ARG A 3 -14.17 -10.38 -8.68
C ARG A 3 -13.34 -10.00 -9.92
N ARG A 4 -13.86 -9.12 -10.79
CA ARG A 4 -13.12 -8.61 -11.96
C ARG A 4 -11.96 -7.71 -11.54
N ALA A 5 -12.16 -6.87 -10.53
CA ALA A 5 -11.12 -6.00 -9.99
C ALA A 5 -9.99 -6.82 -9.35
N GLY A 6 -10.31 -7.85 -8.56
CA GLY A 6 -9.33 -8.76 -7.99
C GLY A 6 -8.54 -9.53 -9.06
N ALA A 7 -9.22 -10.04 -10.09
CA ALA A 7 -8.56 -10.70 -11.21
C ALA A 7 -7.63 -9.75 -11.98
N ALA A 8 -8.06 -8.51 -12.23
CA ALA A 8 -7.23 -7.50 -12.88
C ALA A 8 -6.00 -7.13 -12.03
N ALA A 9 -6.16 -6.97 -10.71
CA ALA A 9 -5.05 -6.69 -9.81
C ALA A 9 -4.04 -7.84 -9.78
N LEU A 10 -4.49 -9.09 -9.73
CA LEU A 10 -3.60 -10.26 -9.80
C LEU A 10 -2.89 -10.35 -11.16
N ALA A 11 -3.61 -10.07 -12.26
CA ALA A 11 -3.02 -10.06 -13.59
C ALA A 11 -1.92 -8.99 -13.72
N LEU A 12 -2.15 -7.80 -13.15
CA LEU A 12 -1.14 -6.73 -13.11
C LEU A 12 0.08 -7.13 -12.27
N LEU A 13 -0.13 -7.71 -11.09
CA LEU A 13 0.98 -8.19 -10.24
C LEU A 13 1.78 -9.29 -10.95
N ALA A 14 1.11 -10.22 -11.63
CA ALA A 14 1.76 -11.26 -12.43
C ALA A 14 2.54 -10.65 -13.61
N ALA A 15 1.96 -9.69 -14.32
CA ALA A 15 2.63 -9.00 -15.42
C ALA A 15 3.90 -8.30 -14.93
N VAL A 16 3.85 -7.58 -13.80
CA VAL A 16 5.02 -6.95 -13.19
C VAL A 16 6.08 -8.01 -12.83
N GLY A 17 5.67 -9.14 -12.23
CA GLY A 17 6.58 -10.23 -11.88
C GLY A 17 7.27 -10.88 -13.09
N VAL A 18 6.64 -10.90 -14.27
CA VAL A 18 7.20 -11.46 -15.51
C VAL A 18 8.04 -10.43 -16.27
N VAL A 19 7.56 -9.19 -16.37
CA VAL A 19 8.24 -8.10 -17.09
C VAL A 19 9.58 -7.77 -16.42
N THR A 20 9.62 -7.71 -15.09
CA THR A 20 10.83 -7.32 -14.35
C THR A 20 12.07 -8.18 -14.71
N PRO A 21 12.02 -9.53 -14.68
CA PRO A 21 13.14 -10.36 -15.12
C PRO A 21 13.33 -10.37 -16.65
N ALA A 22 12.24 -10.25 -17.43
CA ALA A 22 12.33 -10.25 -18.91
C ALA A 22 13.15 -9.07 -19.45
N PHE A 23 13.15 -7.93 -18.74
CA PHE A 23 13.95 -6.76 -19.08
C PHE A 23 15.30 -6.71 -18.33
N SER A 24 15.73 -7.80 -17.70
CA SER A 24 17.00 -7.89 -16.94
C SER A 24 17.17 -6.74 -15.94
N VAL A 25 16.08 -6.33 -15.29
CA VAL A 25 16.15 -5.30 -14.26
C VAL A 25 16.98 -5.86 -13.11
N ASP A 26 18.12 -5.24 -12.84
CA ASP A 26 18.99 -5.65 -11.76
C ASP A 26 18.42 -5.15 -10.42
N LEU A 27 17.80 -6.07 -9.67
CA LEU A 27 17.25 -5.76 -8.35
C LEU A 27 18.36 -5.85 -7.32
N ALA A 28 18.64 -4.75 -6.64
CA ALA A 28 19.59 -4.74 -5.53
C ALA A 28 19.19 -5.68 -4.38
N ARG A 29 17.88 -5.86 -4.18
CA ARG A 29 17.30 -6.69 -3.11
C ARG A 29 16.12 -7.51 -3.66
N PRO A 30 16.40 -8.62 -4.38
CA PRO A 30 15.36 -9.37 -5.08
C PRO A 30 14.44 -10.13 -4.11
N VAL A 31 14.98 -10.68 -3.02
CA VAL A 31 14.19 -11.47 -2.05
C VAL A 31 13.14 -10.62 -1.31
N PRO A 32 13.47 -9.45 -0.72
CA PRO A 32 12.47 -8.60 -0.08
C PRO A 32 11.39 -8.09 -1.04
N ALA A 33 11.76 -7.74 -2.27
CA ALA A 33 10.81 -7.32 -3.30
C ALA A 33 9.85 -8.45 -3.69
N ALA A 34 10.36 -9.68 -3.82
CA ALA A 34 9.53 -10.86 -4.09
C ALA A 34 8.56 -11.15 -2.93
N VAL A 35 9.01 -11.05 -1.66
CA VAL A 35 8.15 -11.22 -0.48
C VAL A 35 6.99 -10.22 -0.50
N LEU A 36 7.24 -8.96 -0.86
CA LEU A 36 6.18 -7.96 -0.99
C LEU A 36 5.25 -8.23 -2.16
N GLY A 37 5.76 -8.72 -3.29
CA GLY A 37 4.92 -9.18 -4.41
C GLY A 37 3.97 -10.31 -4.02
N VAL A 38 4.49 -11.31 -3.27
CA VAL A 38 3.67 -12.41 -2.73
C VAL A 38 2.65 -11.87 -1.72
N ALA A 39 3.07 -10.98 -0.81
CA ALA A 39 2.17 -10.35 0.16
C ALA A 39 1.04 -9.58 -0.53
N ALA A 40 1.32 -8.86 -1.62
CA ALA A 40 0.31 -8.17 -2.42
C ALA A 40 -0.70 -9.15 -3.03
N ALA A 41 -0.24 -10.25 -3.63
CA ALA A 41 -1.11 -11.26 -4.23
C ALA A 41 -2.00 -11.96 -3.18
N VAL A 42 -1.43 -12.30 -2.02
CA VAL A 42 -2.17 -12.85 -0.89
C VAL A 42 -3.21 -11.84 -0.38
N ALA A 43 -2.84 -10.57 -0.27
CA ALA A 43 -3.74 -9.51 0.18
C ALA A 43 -4.91 -9.30 -0.79
N VAL A 44 -4.69 -9.29 -2.10
CA VAL A 44 -5.78 -9.22 -3.10
C VAL A 44 -6.71 -10.43 -2.99
N THR A 45 -6.15 -11.62 -2.83
CA THR A 45 -6.92 -12.86 -2.68
C THR A 45 -7.73 -12.87 -1.38
N MET A 46 -7.17 -12.36 -0.28
CA MET A 46 -7.88 -12.21 0.99
C MET A 46 -8.96 -11.12 0.92
N ALA A 47 -8.67 -9.99 0.29
CA ALA A 47 -9.64 -8.90 0.14
C ALA A 47 -10.91 -9.38 -0.59
N THR A 48 -10.75 -10.10 -1.69
CA THR A 48 -11.89 -10.67 -2.44
C THR A 48 -12.69 -11.66 -1.59
N ARG A 49 -12.02 -12.60 -0.91
CA ARG A 49 -12.70 -13.59 -0.03
C ARG A 49 -13.38 -12.95 1.20
N LEU A 50 -12.80 -11.89 1.75
CA LEU A 50 -13.34 -11.18 2.90
C LEU A 50 -14.53 -10.31 2.50
N PHE A 51 -14.48 -9.71 1.32
CA PHE A 51 -15.61 -8.99 0.73
C PHE A 51 -16.80 -9.92 0.51
N ASP A 52 -16.57 -11.11 -0.05
CA ASP A 52 -17.63 -12.12 -0.24
C ASP A 52 -18.24 -12.61 1.09
N ARG A 53 -17.55 -12.38 2.23
CA ARG A 53 -18.01 -12.69 3.59
C ARG A 53 -18.55 -11.48 4.33
N GLU A 54 -18.79 -10.36 3.66
CA GLU A 54 -19.29 -9.10 4.24
C GLU A 54 -18.38 -8.53 5.35
N ARG A 55 -17.10 -8.90 5.36
CA ARG A 55 -16.09 -8.41 6.32
C ARG A 55 -15.37 -7.19 5.76
N ASP A 56 -16.13 -6.14 5.47
CA ASP A 56 -15.67 -4.94 4.75
C ASP A 56 -14.41 -4.30 5.34
N GLY A 57 -14.33 -4.19 6.67
CA GLY A 57 -13.16 -3.58 7.33
C GLY A 57 -11.86 -4.37 7.14
N TRP A 58 -11.94 -5.70 7.17
CA TRP A 58 -10.79 -6.56 6.91
C TRP A 58 -10.44 -6.57 5.42
N ALA A 59 -11.44 -6.56 4.54
CA ALA A 59 -11.24 -6.44 3.11
C ALA A 59 -10.51 -5.12 2.77
N PHE A 60 -10.92 -4.01 3.40
CA PHE A 60 -10.26 -2.71 3.25
C PHE A 60 -8.79 -2.75 3.70
N GLY A 61 -8.51 -3.35 4.86
CA GLY A 61 -7.13 -3.52 5.32
C GLY A 61 -6.27 -4.31 4.33
N CYS A 62 -6.79 -5.41 3.79
CA CYS A 62 -6.12 -6.17 2.74
C CYS A 62 -5.91 -5.36 1.46
N THR A 63 -6.88 -4.53 1.04
CA THR A 63 -6.67 -3.66 -0.12
C THR A 63 -5.60 -2.59 0.12
N ALA A 64 -5.49 -2.05 1.33
CA ALA A 64 -4.44 -1.09 1.68
C ALA A 64 -3.05 -1.74 1.60
N VAL A 65 -2.92 -2.97 2.11
CA VAL A 65 -1.67 -3.76 1.98
C VAL A 65 -1.34 -4.03 0.52
N ALA A 66 -2.33 -4.47 -0.28
CA ALA A 66 -2.15 -4.74 -1.70
C ALA A 66 -1.72 -3.49 -2.49
N ALA A 67 -2.19 -2.30 -2.09
CA ALA A 67 -1.82 -1.03 -2.71
C ALA A 67 -0.42 -0.56 -2.30
N ALA A 68 -0.03 -0.73 -1.03
CA ALA A 68 1.26 -0.28 -0.52
C ALA A 68 2.43 -1.18 -0.96
N ALA A 69 2.20 -2.49 -1.05
CA ALA A 69 3.25 -3.48 -1.30
C ALA A 69 4.05 -3.26 -2.60
N PRO A 70 3.46 -2.94 -3.76
CA PRO A 70 4.22 -2.65 -4.98
C PRO A 70 5.15 -1.44 -4.85
N VAL A 71 4.70 -0.37 -4.17
CA VAL A 71 5.50 0.84 -3.94
C VAL A 71 6.70 0.53 -3.05
N LEU A 72 6.48 -0.22 -1.97
CA LEU A 72 7.54 -0.68 -1.07
C LEU A 72 8.52 -1.62 -1.79
N ALA A 73 8.02 -2.51 -2.65
CA ALA A 73 8.84 -3.43 -3.43
C ALA A 73 9.76 -2.67 -4.40
N ALA A 74 9.21 -1.69 -5.12
CA ALA A 74 9.97 -0.83 -6.02
C ALA A 74 11.04 -0.01 -5.28
N GLY A 75 10.69 0.54 -4.11
CA GLY A 75 11.63 1.27 -3.25
C GLY A 75 12.79 0.40 -2.78
N LEU A 76 12.50 -0.81 -2.28
CA LEU A 76 13.53 -1.75 -1.84
C LEU A 76 14.42 -2.26 -2.98
N ALA A 77 13.82 -2.54 -4.14
CA ALA A 77 14.54 -2.96 -5.34
C ALA A 77 15.51 -1.88 -5.84
N SER A 78 15.13 -0.60 -5.69
CA SER A 78 15.89 0.55 -6.17
C SER A 78 16.77 1.20 -5.09
N ALA A 79 16.73 0.70 -3.85
CA ALA A 79 17.31 1.35 -2.68
C ALA A 79 18.75 1.88 -2.86
N PRO A 80 19.75 1.11 -3.31
CA PRO A 80 21.11 1.63 -3.41
C PRO A 80 21.24 2.78 -4.41
N ARG A 81 20.55 2.71 -5.56
CA ARG A 81 20.55 3.80 -6.55
C ARG A 81 19.89 5.07 -6.01
N LEU A 82 18.89 4.91 -5.13
CA LEU A 82 18.26 6.05 -4.45
C LEU A 82 19.19 6.68 -3.41
N LEU A 83 20.07 5.89 -2.79
CA LEU A 83 21.04 6.39 -1.82
C LEU A 83 22.13 7.25 -2.48
N ASP A 84 22.51 6.95 -3.71
CA ASP A 84 23.52 7.70 -4.46
C ASP A 84 23.09 9.14 -4.80
N GLY A 85 21.77 9.38 -4.89
CA GLY A 85 21.18 10.69 -5.20
C GLY A 85 20.69 11.47 -3.97
N LEU A 86 21.10 11.09 -2.76
CA LEU A 86 20.60 11.72 -1.54
C LEU A 86 21.10 13.15 -1.34
N ALA A 87 20.27 13.93 -0.66
CA ALA A 87 20.67 15.23 -0.13
C ALA A 87 21.82 15.09 0.88
N ALA A 88 22.53 16.20 1.12
CA ALA A 88 23.55 16.26 2.16
C ALA A 88 22.97 15.85 3.53
N SER A 89 23.81 15.20 4.36
CA SER A 89 23.41 14.67 5.67
C SER A 89 22.71 15.71 6.55
N ALA A 90 23.23 16.94 6.60
CA ALA A 90 22.63 18.03 7.38
C ALA A 90 21.18 18.36 6.95
N THR A 91 20.87 18.25 5.65
CA THR A 91 19.50 18.45 5.15
C THR A 91 18.60 17.27 5.53
N LEU A 92 19.12 16.04 5.45
CA LEU A 92 18.39 14.85 5.88
C LEU A 92 18.11 14.86 7.39
N ASP A 93 19.05 15.35 8.20
CA ASP A 93 18.87 15.49 9.65
C ASP A 93 17.76 16.50 9.97
N LEU A 94 17.74 17.63 9.27
CA LEU A 94 16.69 18.64 9.42
C LEU A 94 15.32 18.09 8.99
N LEU A 95 15.25 17.43 7.83
CA LEU A 95 14.03 16.78 7.35
C LEU A 95 13.56 15.70 8.33
N GLY A 96 14.48 14.87 8.85
CA GLY A 96 14.19 13.86 9.84
C GLY A 96 13.61 14.46 11.12
N ALA A 97 14.22 15.54 11.63
CA ALA A 97 13.74 16.25 12.82
C ALA A 97 12.32 16.81 12.64
N PHE A 98 11.91 17.14 11.41
CA PHE A 98 10.55 17.58 11.11
C PHE A 98 9.57 16.41 10.87
N VAL A 99 9.96 15.42 10.06
CA VAL A 99 9.09 14.30 9.67
C VAL A 99 8.77 13.39 10.85
N VAL A 100 9.76 13.11 11.71
CA VAL A 100 9.61 12.21 12.86
C VAL A 100 8.46 12.63 13.80
N PRO A 101 8.31 13.91 14.22
CA PRO A 101 7.17 14.34 15.03
C PRO A 101 5.89 14.59 14.20
N VAL A 102 6.00 15.05 12.95
CA VAL A 102 4.81 15.37 12.14
C VAL A 102 4.05 14.12 11.71
N LEU A 103 4.75 13.05 11.35
CA LEU A 103 4.13 11.79 10.91
C LEU A 103 3.15 11.19 11.96
N PRO A 104 3.52 11.00 13.24
CA PRO A 104 2.59 10.47 14.24
C PRO A 104 1.41 11.41 14.50
N ILE A 105 1.60 12.73 14.39
CA ILE A 105 0.49 13.71 14.49
C ILE A 105 -0.50 13.50 13.35
N LEU A 106 -0.01 13.38 12.10
CA LEU A 106 -0.87 13.13 10.94
C LEU A 106 -1.63 11.80 11.08
N LEU A 107 -0.96 10.74 11.55
CA LEU A 107 -1.60 9.44 11.81
C LEU A 107 -2.66 9.56 12.91
N ALA A 108 -2.40 10.31 13.98
CA ALA A 108 -3.36 10.54 15.04
C ALA A 108 -4.59 11.31 14.56
N VAL A 109 -4.41 12.33 13.72
CA VAL A 109 -5.51 13.09 13.13
C VAL A 109 -6.33 12.20 12.18
N GLN A 110 -5.69 11.40 11.33
CA GLN A 110 -6.40 10.46 10.46
C GLN A 110 -7.20 9.44 11.26
N ALA A 111 -6.60 8.86 12.30
CA ALA A 111 -7.28 7.92 13.20
C ALA A 111 -8.46 8.59 13.94
N TRP A 112 -8.28 9.83 14.41
CA TRP A 112 -9.34 10.62 15.01
C TRP A 112 -10.49 10.82 14.03
N MET A 113 -10.21 11.26 12.80
CA MET A 113 -11.27 11.49 11.81
C MET A 113 -12.07 10.20 11.53
N TRP A 114 -11.39 9.08 11.34
CA TRP A 114 -12.07 7.79 11.17
C TRP A 114 -12.90 7.41 12.39
N TRP A 115 -12.42 7.70 13.59
CA TRP A 115 -13.18 7.46 14.81
C TRP A 115 -14.42 8.36 14.91
N THR A 116 -14.30 9.65 14.62
CA THR A 116 -15.41 10.62 14.61
C THR A 116 -16.48 10.21 13.60
N PHE A 117 -16.08 9.79 12.40
CA PHE A 117 -16.98 9.42 11.31
C PHE A 117 -17.21 7.90 11.16
N ARG A 118 -17.04 7.13 12.24
CA ARG A 118 -17.15 5.66 12.20
C ARG A 118 -18.56 5.13 11.90
N HIS A 119 -19.59 5.96 12.08
CA HIS A 119 -20.98 5.52 11.95
C HIS A 119 -21.39 5.45 10.47
N ARG A 120 -22.10 4.37 10.10
CA ARG A 120 -22.53 4.17 8.71
C ARG A 120 -23.54 5.25 8.30
N VAL A 121 -23.36 5.80 7.10
CA VAL A 121 -24.33 6.69 6.47
C VAL A 121 -25.52 5.84 6.00
N GLY A 122 -26.71 6.09 6.55
CA GLY A 122 -27.94 5.36 6.23
C GLY A 122 -29.08 6.28 5.78
N ALA A 123 -30.25 5.70 5.49
CA ALA A 123 -31.41 6.38 4.92
C ALA A 123 -31.96 7.57 5.74
N GLY A 124 -31.60 7.68 7.03
CA GLY A 124 -31.93 8.82 7.88
C GLY A 124 -30.84 9.90 7.98
N SER A 125 -29.75 9.78 7.24
CA SER A 125 -28.71 10.82 7.20
C SER A 125 -29.14 11.95 6.28
N ALA A 126 -28.85 13.20 6.67
CA ALA A 126 -29.24 14.43 5.98
C ALA A 126 -28.64 14.62 4.57
N VAL A 127 -28.13 13.57 3.95
CA VAL A 127 -27.56 13.57 2.59
C VAL A 127 -28.50 12.87 1.61
N PHE A 128 -29.50 12.14 2.08
CA PHE A 128 -30.58 11.59 1.24
C PHE A 128 -31.80 12.52 1.30
N PHE A 129 -31.69 13.68 0.64
CA PHE A 129 -32.84 14.48 0.22
C PHE A 129 -33.06 14.28 -1.28
#